data_AF-A0A1E7ERK2-F1
#
_entry.id   AF-A0A1E7ERK2-F1
#
_cell.length_a   1.000
_cell.length_b   1.000
_cell.length_c   1.000
_cell.angle_alpha   90.00
_cell.angle_beta   90.00
_cell.angle_gamma   90.00
#
_symmetry.space_group_name_H-M   'P 1'
#
loop_
_entity.id
_entity.type
_entity.pdbx_description
1 polymer ?
#
loop_
_entity_poly.entity_id
_entity_poly.type
_entity_poly.pdbx_seq_one_letter_code
_entity_poly.pdbx_strand_id
1 'polypeptide(L)'
;MNELVDAFLEHLRADIHCMLCSRYTAANENLQFEEDDEYYGLDSDRDTEEEVVAVIRLFPRVLSTVFRTEWPNTYGDDYEHRKHPIQLLAFSRITPAYGCNVKAVSFIPIVVRLAIEFGSFEERERGGLLCEANSDTNALLDLMKSDEYTPLDRHNREHPESVDDINSEISNEICRLKIQLMDHRSFKVLKQLRHMGLLKKEDIQTYGLLNKLCRHSFFAGNRFQFLTEWDPNALTQTDEDGSLPLHHVAQYTSIQGFKRVFQYGICYYPKKEGIILLFRRNDLNRTPFQLACERYGYEEVMKIVGDTLTRYLDTTPISVEGALLSAAIDENIHLDSVYFLLRRQPDVLVKLLSSHSSSLVSVVTSTNNDNNNNNNNRDSPSKKKGKRKRKRNSNGFEKEEVARSGEKRWRVGSGNDG
;
A
#
# COMPACT_ATOMS: atom_id res chain seq x y z
N MET A 1 39.79 34.95 -3.59
CA MET A 1 39.94 33.53 -3.96
C MET A 1 38.90 32.68 -3.21
N ASN A 2 38.76 32.83 -1.89
CA ASN A 2 37.77 32.08 -1.11
C ASN A 2 36.32 32.31 -1.56
N GLU A 3 35.91 33.56 -1.84
CA GLU A 3 34.54 33.87 -2.29
C GLU A 3 34.15 33.16 -3.60
N LEU A 4 35.07 33.02 -4.56
CA LEU A 4 34.79 32.32 -5.82
C LEU A 4 34.67 30.81 -5.62
N VAL A 5 35.47 30.25 -4.72
CA VAL A 5 35.42 28.82 -4.39
C VAL A 5 34.12 28.50 -3.64
N ASP A 6 33.74 29.33 -2.67
CA ASP A 6 32.51 29.15 -1.90
C ASP A 6 31.28 29.27 -2.81
N ALA A 7 31.25 30.26 -3.70
CA ALA A 7 30.19 30.42 -4.68
C ALA A 7 30.08 29.21 -5.63
N PHE A 8 31.22 28.69 -6.10
CA PHE A 8 31.25 27.49 -6.94
C PHE A 8 30.72 26.26 -6.19
N LEU A 9 31.14 26.04 -4.94
CA LEU A 9 30.70 24.88 -4.15
C LEU A 9 29.21 24.94 -3.80
N GLU A 10 28.67 26.12 -3.49
CA GLU A 10 27.23 26.28 -3.25
C GLU A 10 26.40 26.06 -4.53
N HIS A 11 26.91 26.51 -5.69
CA HIS A 11 26.25 26.22 -6.97
C HIS A 11 26.26 24.72 -7.28
N LEU A 12 27.42 24.07 -7.16
CA LEU A 12 27.55 22.63 -7.38
C LEU A 12 26.66 21.82 -6.41
N ARG A 13 26.57 22.24 -5.15
CA ARG A 13 25.66 21.64 -4.17
C ARG A 13 24.19 21.76 -4.60
N ALA A 14 23.79 22.93 -5.09
CA ALA A 14 22.44 23.17 -5.59
C ALA A 14 22.13 22.32 -6.84
N ASP A 15 23.10 22.18 -7.75
CA ASP A 15 22.98 21.35 -8.95
C ASP A 15 22.80 19.87 -8.61
N ILE A 16 23.59 19.36 -7.65
CA ILE A 16 23.46 17.98 -7.16
C ILE A 16 22.11 17.76 -6.49
N HIS A 17 21.63 18.72 -5.70
CA HIS A 17 20.30 18.63 -5.11
C HIS A 17 19.21 18.62 -6.18
N CYS A 18 19.33 19.46 -7.22
CA CYS A 18 18.40 19.46 -8.36
C CYS A 18 18.42 18.15 -9.15
N MET A 19 19.60 17.56 -9.37
CA MET A 19 19.78 16.27 -10.03
C MET A 19 19.06 15.14 -9.27
N LEU A 20 19.17 15.11 -7.93
CA LEU A 20 18.49 14.11 -7.10
C LEU A 20 16.98 14.36 -7.00
N CYS A 21 16.55 15.62 -6.99
CA CYS A 21 15.15 15.98 -6.89
C CYS A 21 14.39 15.93 -8.21
N SER A 22 15.09 15.68 -9.34
CA SER A 22 14.53 15.69 -10.69
C SER A 22 13.64 16.92 -10.93
N ARG A 23 14.28 18.08 -11.08
CA ARG A 23 13.54 19.30 -11.40
C ARG A 23 13.11 19.26 -12.87
N TYR A 24 11.85 18.92 -13.14
CA TYR A 24 11.19 19.48 -14.32
C TYR A 24 10.95 20.95 -13.99
N THR A 25 11.71 21.85 -14.60
CA THR A 25 11.51 23.30 -14.42
C THR A 25 10.19 23.69 -15.08
N ALA A 26 9.09 23.53 -14.35
CA ALA A 26 7.76 24.01 -14.73
C ALA A 26 7.69 25.54 -14.87
N ALA A 27 8.80 26.27 -14.70
CA ALA A 27 8.87 27.72 -14.82
C ALA A 27 8.66 28.23 -16.25
N ASN A 28 8.55 27.35 -17.26
CA ASN A 28 8.17 27.73 -18.61
C ASN A 28 6.86 27.04 -19.02
N GLU A 29 5.76 27.41 -18.36
CA GLU A 29 4.39 27.05 -18.77
C GLU A 29 4.05 27.51 -20.21
N ASN A 30 4.89 28.35 -20.82
CA ASN A 30 4.71 28.89 -22.18
C ASN A 30 5.56 28.22 -23.26
N LEU A 31 6.47 27.28 -22.94
CA LEU A 31 7.17 26.53 -23.98
C LEU A 31 6.25 25.40 -24.44
N GLN A 32 5.69 25.58 -25.64
CA GLN A 32 5.11 24.49 -26.41
C GLN A 32 6.11 23.33 -26.39
N PHE A 33 5.64 22.17 -25.93
CA PHE A 33 6.39 20.92 -25.86
C PHE A 33 6.90 20.55 -27.25
N GLU A 34 8.06 21.06 -27.64
CA GLU A 34 8.89 20.38 -28.62
C GLU A 34 9.43 19.12 -27.94
N GLU A 35 9.30 17.97 -28.61
CA GLU A 35 9.44 16.59 -28.10
C GLU A 35 10.86 16.22 -27.59
N ASP A 36 11.70 17.20 -27.29
CA ASP A 36 13.04 16.97 -26.78
C ASP A 36 12.97 16.69 -25.27
N ASP A 37 12.80 15.39 -24.99
CA ASP A 37 12.81 14.63 -23.72
C ASP A 37 14.08 14.83 -22.86
N GLU A 38 14.52 16.07 -22.60
CA GLU A 38 15.73 16.32 -21.83
C GLU A 38 15.45 16.19 -20.31
N TYR A 39 15.36 14.94 -19.86
CA TYR A 39 15.29 14.60 -18.45
C TYR A 39 16.65 14.88 -17.76
N TYR A 40 16.70 15.90 -16.90
CA TYR A 40 17.91 16.34 -16.20
C TYR A 40 18.19 15.64 -14.85
N GLY A 41 17.31 14.74 -14.40
CA GLY A 41 17.52 14.00 -13.16
C GLY A 41 18.49 12.83 -13.29
N LEU A 42 18.64 12.04 -12.22
CA LEU A 42 19.35 10.76 -12.26
C LEU A 42 18.69 9.78 -13.23
N ASP A 43 19.49 9.20 -14.13
CA ASP A 43 19.06 8.29 -15.19
C ASP A 43 19.89 7.01 -15.19
N SER A 44 19.27 5.87 -14.88
CA SER A 44 19.91 4.55 -14.82
C SER A 44 20.53 4.10 -16.14
N ASP A 45 20.11 4.70 -17.25
CA ASP A 45 20.62 4.36 -18.58
C ASP A 45 21.88 5.20 -18.92
N ARG A 46 22.13 6.30 -18.18
CA ARG A 46 23.26 7.23 -18.35
C ARG A 46 24.27 7.17 -17.20
N ASP A 47 23.77 7.18 -15.96
CA ASP A 47 24.54 7.38 -14.74
C ASP A 47 24.85 6.03 -14.07
N THR A 48 26.07 5.87 -13.55
CA THR A 48 26.49 4.68 -12.81
C THR A 48 26.33 4.85 -11.29
N GLU A 49 26.27 3.74 -10.54
CA GLU A 49 26.22 3.80 -9.08
C GLU A 49 27.48 4.47 -8.50
N GLU A 50 28.65 4.23 -9.10
CA GLU A 50 29.93 4.81 -8.66
C GLU A 50 29.95 6.33 -8.82
N GLU A 51 29.43 6.86 -9.93
CA GLU A 51 29.31 8.31 -10.15
C GLU A 51 28.36 8.94 -9.13
N VAL A 52 27.18 8.32 -8.91
CA VAL A 52 26.20 8.79 -7.92
C VAL A 52 26.81 8.79 -6.51
N VAL A 53 27.55 7.75 -6.14
CA VAL A 53 28.30 7.69 -4.88
C VAL A 53 29.32 8.82 -4.79
N ALA A 54 30.17 8.98 -5.80
CA ALA A 54 31.22 10.00 -5.79
C ALA A 54 30.63 11.40 -5.60
N VAL A 55 29.57 11.72 -6.33
CA VAL A 55 28.88 13.02 -6.27
C VAL A 55 28.23 13.26 -4.90
N ILE A 56 27.51 12.28 -4.35
CA ILE A 56 26.87 12.41 -3.03
C ILE A 56 27.91 12.58 -1.91
N ARG A 57 29.06 11.90 -2.02
CA ARG A 57 30.16 12.02 -1.04
C ARG A 57 30.77 13.41 -0.97
N LEU A 58 30.69 14.19 -2.05
CA LEU A 58 31.13 15.60 -2.06
C LEU A 58 30.22 16.47 -1.18
N PHE A 59 28.91 16.21 -1.17
CA PHE A 59 27.93 17.00 -0.42
C PHE A 59 26.86 16.15 0.29
N PRO A 60 27.19 15.36 1.32
CA PRO A 60 26.25 14.43 1.96
C PRO A 60 24.95 15.07 2.48
N ARG A 61 25.02 16.35 2.87
CA ARG A 61 23.87 17.11 3.38
C ARG A 61 22.74 17.30 2.36
N VAL A 62 23.00 17.11 1.06
CA VAL A 62 21.94 17.19 0.04
C VAL A 62 20.88 16.11 0.24
N LEU A 63 21.23 14.95 0.83
CA LEU A 63 20.32 13.83 1.04
C LEU A 63 19.14 14.16 1.98
N SER A 64 19.37 14.99 3.00
CA SER A 64 18.34 15.42 3.95
C SER A 64 17.76 16.79 3.61
N THR A 65 18.27 17.46 2.57
CA THR A 65 17.81 18.79 2.18
C THR A 65 16.41 18.67 1.58
N VAL A 66 15.43 19.25 2.26
CA VAL A 66 14.02 19.25 1.85
C VAL A 66 13.85 20.09 0.59
N PHE A 67 13.32 19.48 -0.46
CA PHE A 67 12.84 20.17 -1.62
C PHE A 67 11.48 20.79 -1.31
N ARG A 68 11.37 22.11 -1.53
CA ARG A 68 10.13 22.86 -1.41
C ARG A 68 9.63 23.17 -2.80
N THR A 69 8.43 22.72 -3.10
CA THR A 69 7.73 23.17 -4.30
C THR A 69 6.68 24.19 -3.94
N GLU A 70 6.89 25.41 -4.39
CA GLU A 70 5.85 26.44 -4.47
C GLU A 70 5.08 26.18 -5.76
N TRP A 71 4.00 25.39 -5.67
CA TRP A 71 3.10 25.25 -6.80
C TRP A 71 2.05 26.36 -6.69
N PRO A 72 1.76 27.10 -7.78
CA PRO A 72 0.60 27.95 -7.84
C PRO A 72 -0.60 27.04 -7.68
N ASN A 73 -1.20 27.04 -6.48
CA ASN A 73 -2.22 26.06 -6.20
C ASN A 73 -3.48 26.50 -6.95
N THR A 74 -3.85 25.76 -8.00
CA THR A 74 -5.06 26.03 -8.79
C THR A 74 -6.34 26.01 -7.96
N TYR A 75 -6.28 25.42 -6.76
CA TYR A 75 -7.40 25.29 -5.82
C TYR A 75 -7.29 26.16 -4.55
N GLY A 76 -6.32 27.08 -4.47
CA GLY A 76 -6.29 28.11 -3.42
C GLY A 76 -5.84 27.68 -2.02
N ASP A 77 -5.45 26.42 -1.81
CA ASP A 77 -4.86 25.97 -0.54
C ASP A 77 -3.33 25.98 -0.58
N ASP A 78 -2.65 26.82 0.20
CA ASP A 78 -1.18 26.91 0.19
C ASP A 78 -0.50 25.71 0.90
N TYR A 79 -0.65 24.48 0.38
CA TYR A 79 0.04 23.30 0.90
C TYR A 79 1.48 23.23 0.37
N GLU A 80 2.44 23.64 1.20
CA GLU A 80 3.86 23.39 0.94
C GLU A 80 4.16 21.89 0.95
N HIS A 81 4.38 21.31 -0.23
CA HIS A 81 4.92 19.96 -0.36
C HIS A 81 6.42 19.97 -0.08
N ARG A 82 6.78 19.38 1.06
CA ARG A 82 8.16 19.17 1.49
C ARG A 82 8.54 17.74 1.17
N LYS A 83 9.45 17.51 0.22
CA LYS A 83 9.91 16.17 -0.12
C LYS A 83 11.41 16.04 0.04
N HIS A 84 11.86 14.91 0.55
CA HIS A 84 13.26 14.54 0.52
C HIS A 84 13.63 13.98 -0.86
N PRO A 85 14.88 14.13 -1.30
CA PRO A 85 15.33 13.61 -2.60
C PRO A 85 14.98 12.14 -2.82
N ILE A 86 15.10 11.29 -1.79
CA ILE A 86 14.75 9.87 -1.88
C ILE A 86 13.30 9.61 -2.30
N GLN A 87 12.34 10.44 -1.88
CA GLN A 87 10.94 10.32 -2.31
C GLN A 87 10.78 10.67 -3.80
N LEU A 88 11.56 11.65 -4.27
CA LEU A 88 11.57 12.11 -5.66
C LEU A 88 12.26 11.11 -6.62
N LEU A 89 13.17 10.29 -6.10
CA LEU A 89 13.75 9.15 -6.83
C LEU A 89 12.74 8.03 -7.05
N ALA A 90 11.77 7.84 -6.15
CA ALA A 90 10.68 6.90 -6.36
C ALA A 90 9.60 7.49 -7.29
N PHE A 91 9.34 8.78 -7.16
CA PHE A 91 8.16 9.41 -7.73
C PHE A 91 8.44 10.85 -8.16
N SER A 92 8.37 11.10 -9.47
CA SER A 92 8.60 12.42 -10.07
C SER A 92 7.33 12.96 -10.73
N ARG A 93 7.23 14.29 -10.80
CA ARG A 93 6.15 14.94 -11.54
C ARG A 93 6.61 15.09 -12.99
N ILE A 94 6.08 14.25 -13.87
CA ILE A 94 6.26 14.39 -15.31
C ILE A 94 4.96 15.02 -15.81
N THR A 95 4.98 16.34 -15.93
CA THR A 95 3.86 17.22 -16.30
C THR A 95 2.85 16.60 -17.27
N PRO A 96 1.52 16.74 -17.02
CA PRO A 96 0.84 17.20 -15.81
C PRO A 96 0.65 16.08 -14.75
N ALA A 97 1.03 14.84 -15.07
CA ALA A 97 0.73 13.69 -14.23
C ALA A 97 1.84 13.43 -13.20
N TYR A 98 1.45 12.91 -12.05
CA TYR A 98 2.38 12.35 -11.11
C TYR A 98 2.73 10.91 -11.53
N GLY A 99 4.02 10.58 -11.60
CA GLY A 99 4.47 9.29 -12.08
C GLY A 99 5.68 8.74 -11.31
N CYS A 100 5.90 7.45 -11.43
CA CYS A 100 7.08 6.79 -10.92
C CYS A 100 8.29 7.23 -11.73
N ASN A 101 9.38 7.57 -11.05
CA ASN A 101 10.60 7.96 -11.72
C ASN A 101 11.37 6.72 -12.19
N VAL A 102 10.93 6.12 -13.30
CA VAL A 102 11.50 4.89 -13.83
C VAL A 102 13.01 4.98 -14.04
N LYS A 103 13.51 6.18 -14.40
CA LYS A 103 14.92 6.47 -14.66
C LYS A 103 15.76 6.51 -13.37
N ALA A 104 15.20 7.02 -12.26
CA ALA A 104 15.96 7.20 -11.02
C ALA A 104 15.71 6.12 -9.95
N VAL A 105 14.61 5.37 -10.03
CA VAL A 105 14.16 4.48 -8.94
C VAL A 105 15.21 3.43 -8.53
N SER A 106 16.05 2.98 -9.47
CA SER A 106 17.13 2.01 -9.19
C SER A 106 18.21 2.55 -8.25
N PHE A 107 18.34 3.87 -8.11
CA PHE A 107 19.34 4.47 -7.21
C PHE A 107 18.86 4.57 -5.76
N ILE A 108 17.61 4.22 -5.44
CA ILE A 108 17.11 4.29 -4.05
C ILE A 108 17.98 3.48 -3.08
N PRO A 109 18.35 2.21 -3.34
CA PRO A 109 19.14 1.41 -2.40
C PRO A 109 20.52 2.01 -2.12
N ILE A 110 21.19 2.56 -3.13
CA ILE A 110 22.49 3.22 -2.96
C ILE A 110 22.36 4.52 -2.16
N VAL A 111 21.33 5.33 -2.45
CA VAL A 111 21.07 6.59 -1.75
C VAL A 111 20.71 6.34 -0.29
N VAL A 112 19.87 5.35 0.02
CA VAL A 112 19.57 4.97 1.41
C VAL A 112 20.83 4.53 2.16
N ARG A 113 21.67 3.72 1.53
CA ARG A 113 22.93 3.24 2.14
C ARG A 113 23.83 4.41 2.51
N LEU A 114 24.02 5.36 1.60
CA LEU A 114 24.82 6.57 1.85
C LEU A 114 24.18 7.46 2.92
N ALA A 115 22.86 7.61 2.90
CA ALA A 115 22.14 8.39 3.91
C ALA A 115 22.34 7.82 5.34
N ILE A 116 22.40 6.49 5.47
CA ILE A 116 22.72 5.80 6.73
C ILE A 116 24.20 5.99 7.09
N GLU A 117 25.11 5.80 6.12
CA GLU A 117 26.56 6.01 6.31
C GLU A 117 26.88 7.40 6.86
N PHE A 118 26.18 8.43 6.38
CA PHE A 118 26.39 9.82 6.80
C PHE A 118 25.55 10.26 7.99
N GLY A 119 24.68 9.39 8.54
CA GLY A 119 23.75 9.78 9.61
C GLY A 119 22.84 10.94 9.21
N SER A 120 22.43 11.01 7.93
CA SER A 120 21.62 12.11 7.39
C SER A 120 20.20 12.16 7.97
N PHE A 121 19.75 11.06 8.57
CA PHE A 121 18.41 10.84 9.10
C PHE A 121 18.49 10.10 10.44
N GLU A 122 17.40 10.12 11.20
CA GLU A 122 17.29 9.32 12.42
C GLU A 122 17.27 7.82 12.08
N GLU A 123 17.73 6.97 12.99
CA GLU A 123 17.81 5.51 12.78
C GLU A 123 16.46 4.90 12.39
N ARG A 124 15.37 5.38 13.00
CA ARG A 124 14.00 4.93 12.72
C ARG A 124 13.54 5.26 11.29
N GLU A 125 14.10 6.29 10.67
CA GLU A 125 13.75 6.74 9.32
C GLU A 125 14.46 5.92 8.24
N ARG A 126 15.46 5.10 8.62
CA ARG A 126 16.18 4.16 7.77
C ARG A 126 16.74 4.82 6.50
N GLY A 127 17.49 5.90 6.68
CA GLY A 127 18.06 6.67 5.57
C GLY A 127 17.02 7.43 4.76
N GLY A 128 15.98 7.95 5.43
CA GLY A 128 14.90 8.74 4.82
C GLY A 128 13.80 7.90 4.16
N LEU A 129 13.95 6.57 4.12
CA LEU A 129 13.01 5.65 3.50
C LEU A 129 11.60 5.74 4.13
N LEU A 130 11.56 5.97 5.45
CA LEU A 130 10.32 6.12 6.24
C LEU A 130 10.04 7.56 6.66
N CYS A 131 10.73 8.54 6.07
CA CYS A 131 10.47 9.93 6.39
C CYS A 131 9.07 10.31 5.87
N GLU A 132 8.18 10.66 6.78
CA GLU A 132 6.87 11.19 6.47
C GLU A 132 7.03 12.67 6.17
N ALA A 133 6.92 13.01 4.89
CA ALA A 133 6.70 14.38 4.48
C ALA A 133 5.31 14.85 4.97
N ASN A 134 5.01 16.14 4.82
CA ASN A 134 3.69 16.74 5.09
C ASN A 134 2.49 16.07 4.35
N SER A 135 2.70 14.99 3.60
CA SER A 135 1.76 14.38 2.66
C SER A 135 1.36 12.94 2.98
N ASP A 136 1.55 12.45 4.21
CA ASP A 136 1.26 11.05 4.63
C ASP A 136 1.92 9.99 3.73
N THR A 137 2.98 10.37 3.01
CA THR A 137 3.72 9.50 2.10
C THR A 137 5.20 9.50 2.44
N ASN A 138 5.79 8.31 2.40
CA ASN A 138 7.22 8.08 2.47
C ASN A 138 7.69 7.36 1.21
N ALA A 139 9.01 7.19 1.06
CA ALA A 139 9.56 6.61 -0.17
C ALA A 139 9.13 5.14 -0.40
N LEU A 140 8.80 4.36 0.65
CA LEU A 140 8.21 3.03 0.47
C LEU A 140 6.80 3.08 -0.10
N LEU A 141 5.98 4.00 0.37
CA LEU A 141 4.64 4.22 -0.16
C LEU A 141 4.71 4.70 -1.61
N ASP A 142 5.65 5.59 -1.93
CA ASP A 142 5.88 6.05 -3.30
C ASP A 142 6.31 4.91 -4.24
N LEU A 143 7.07 3.92 -3.75
CA LEU A 143 7.39 2.70 -4.49
C LEU A 143 6.18 1.79 -4.77
N MET A 144 5.05 1.97 -4.09
CA MET A 144 3.80 1.24 -4.37
C MET A 144 2.96 1.91 -5.45
N LYS A 145 3.25 3.18 -5.76
CA LYS A 145 2.50 3.91 -6.77
C LYS A 145 2.68 3.29 -8.14
N SER A 146 1.68 3.48 -8.98
CA SER A 146 1.79 3.23 -10.42
C SER A 146 1.40 4.52 -11.12
N ASP A 147 1.96 4.76 -12.31
CA ASP A 147 1.56 5.91 -13.12
C ASP A 147 0.04 5.89 -13.28
N GLU A 148 -0.62 6.88 -12.68
CA GLU A 148 -2.02 7.19 -12.96
C GLU A 148 -2.06 7.93 -14.29
N TYR A 149 -1.69 7.22 -15.36
CA TYR A 149 -2.06 7.67 -16.68
C TYR A 149 -3.55 7.39 -16.82
N THR A 150 -4.37 8.30 -16.31
CA THR A 150 -5.71 8.49 -16.87
C THR A 150 -5.43 9.00 -18.28
N PRO A 151 -5.74 8.24 -19.35
CA PRO A 151 -5.76 8.85 -20.68
C PRO A 151 -6.71 10.03 -20.54
N LEU A 152 -6.18 11.25 -20.60
CA LEU A 152 -6.95 12.48 -20.36
C LEU A 152 -8.29 12.34 -21.08
N ASP A 153 -9.36 12.37 -20.31
CA ASP A 153 -10.74 12.50 -20.77
C ASP A 153 -11.19 11.64 -21.95
N ARG A 154 -11.49 10.37 -21.66
CA ARG A 154 -12.53 9.64 -22.43
C ARG A 154 -13.90 10.34 -22.37
N HIS A 155 -14.09 11.37 -21.55
CA HIS A 155 -15.37 12.08 -21.42
C HIS A 155 -15.60 13.21 -22.44
N ASN A 156 -14.64 13.52 -23.32
CA ASN A 156 -14.87 14.47 -24.42
C ASN A 156 -15.00 13.81 -25.81
N ARG A 157 -15.10 12.48 -25.90
CA ARG A 157 -15.30 11.76 -27.18
C ARG A 157 -16.78 11.65 -27.56
N GLU A 158 -17.41 12.77 -27.89
CA GLU A 158 -18.64 12.77 -28.71
C GLU A 158 -18.35 12.94 -30.21
N HIS A 159 -17.08 13.03 -30.62
CA HIS A 159 -16.69 13.10 -32.03
C HIS A 159 -15.68 11.99 -32.38
N PRO A 160 -16.16 10.79 -32.74
CA PRO A 160 -15.36 9.85 -33.51
C PRO A 160 -15.37 10.30 -34.97
N GLU A 161 -14.23 10.26 -35.65
CA GLU A 161 -14.06 9.80 -37.04
C GLU A 161 -12.78 10.38 -37.66
N SER A 162 -11.71 9.58 -37.67
CA SER A 162 -11.16 9.01 -38.91
C SER A 162 -9.62 8.91 -39.05
N VAL A 163 -8.78 9.40 -38.14
CA VAL A 163 -7.30 9.19 -38.26
C VAL A 163 -6.58 8.84 -36.93
N ASP A 164 -7.23 8.93 -35.78
CA ASP A 164 -6.56 8.82 -34.45
C ASP A 164 -6.46 7.40 -33.85
N ASP A 165 -6.98 6.37 -34.50
CA ASP A 165 -7.07 5.03 -33.90
C ASP A 165 -5.72 4.30 -33.81
N ILE A 166 -4.85 4.43 -34.81
CA ILE A 166 -3.52 3.77 -34.82
C ILE A 166 -2.62 4.36 -33.74
N ASN A 167 -2.64 5.69 -33.58
CA ASN A 167 -1.85 6.38 -32.56
C ASN A 167 -2.33 6.01 -31.14
N SER A 168 -3.62 5.75 -30.96
CA SER A 168 -4.19 5.31 -29.69
C SER A 168 -3.73 3.90 -29.30
N GLU A 169 -3.67 2.93 -30.23
CA GLU A 169 -3.20 1.58 -29.92
C GLU A 169 -1.70 1.56 -29.55
N ILE A 170 -0.87 2.25 -30.34
CA ILE A 170 0.57 2.37 -30.07
C ILE A 170 0.82 3.05 -28.72
N SER A 171 0.11 4.15 -28.42
CA SER A 171 0.22 4.86 -27.15
C SER A 171 -0.15 3.97 -25.95
N ASN A 172 -1.23 3.17 -26.07
CA ASN A 172 -1.63 2.23 -25.02
C ASN A 172 -0.57 1.14 -24.79
N GLU A 173 0.06 0.62 -25.85
CA GLU A 173 1.10 -0.40 -25.71
C GLU A 173 2.38 0.17 -25.11
N ILE A 174 2.81 1.37 -25.51
CA ILE A 174 3.93 2.09 -24.88
C ILE A 174 3.65 2.30 -23.39
N CYS A 175 2.44 2.73 -23.03
CA CYS A 175 2.04 2.88 -21.62
C CYS A 175 2.15 1.55 -20.87
N ARG A 176 1.64 0.45 -21.43
CA ARG A 176 1.75 -0.88 -20.80
C ARG A 176 3.20 -1.30 -20.58
N LEU A 177 4.07 -1.12 -21.58
CA LEU A 177 5.48 -1.47 -21.49
C LEU A 177 6.20 -0.62 -20.43
N LYS A 178 5.91 0.69 -20.38
CA LYS A 178 6.46 1.59 -19.35
C LYS A 178 6.05 1.14 -17.95
N ILE A 179 4.78 0.79 -17.75
CA ILE A 179 4.29 0.35 -16.43
C ILE A 179 4.87 -1.02 -16.04
N GLN A 180 5.02 -1.96 -16.99
CA GLN A 180 5.69 -3.25 -16.72
C GLN A 180 7.16 -3.07 -16.34
N LEU A 181 7.88 -2.19 -17.05
CA LEU A 181 9.27 -1.85 -16.74
C LEU A 181 9.39 -1.23 -15.35
N MET A 182 8.47 -0.33 -15.00
CA MET A 182 8.37 0.29 -13.68
C MET A 182 8.11 -0.72 -12.57
N ASP A 183 7.17 -1.65 -12.77
CA ASP A 183 6.88 -2.72 -11.81
C ASP A 183 8.12 -3.60 -11.58
N HIS A 184 8.86 -3.93 -12.65
CA HIS A 184 10.10 -4.69 -12.57
C HIS A 184 11.23 -3.94 -11.84
N ARG A 185 11.47 -2.65 -12.17
CA ARG A 185 12.50 -1.83 -11.51
C ARG A 185 12.18 -1.66 -10.02
N SER A 186 10.94 -1.33 -9.68
CA SER A 186 10.50 -1.17 -8.30
C SER A 186 10.56 -2.49 -7.52
N PHE A 187 10.19 -3.62 -8.13
CA PHE A 187 10.36 -4.94 -7.53
C PHE A 187 11.82 -5.26 -7.19
N LYS A 188 12.77 -4.95 -8.09
CA LYS A 188 14.21 -5.12 -7.82
C LYS A 188 14.67 -4.29 -6.63
N VAL A 189 14.21 -3.03 -6.54
CA VAL A 189 14.51 -2.14 -5.42
C VAL A 189 13.98 -2.72 -4.10
N LEU A 190 12.72 -3.17 -4.05
CA LEU A 190 12.14 -3.80 -2.85
C LEU A 190 12.93 -5.04 -2.41
N LYS A 191 13.39 -5.87 -3.36
CA LYS A 191 14.26 -7.02 -3.05
C LYS A 191 15.59 -6.59 -2.45
N GLN A 192 16.23 -5.57 -3.01
CA GLN A 192 17.51 -5.05 -2.48
C GLN A 192 17.32 -4.45 -1.08
N LEU A 193 16.28 -3.62 -0.88
CA LEU A 193 15.95 -3.05 0.44
C LEU A 193 15.67 -4.15 1.48
N ARG A 194 15.02 -5.24 1.09
CA ARG A 194 14.85 -6.44 1.96
C ARG A 194 16.19 -7.09 2.29
N HIS A 195 17.04 -7.31 1.29
CA HIS A 195 18.36 -7.93 1.50
C HIS A 195 19.25 -7.11 2.44
N MET A 196 19.13 -5.78 2.37
CA MET A 196 19.82 -4.84 3.25
C MET A 196 19.20 -4.75 4.67
N GLY A 197 18.09 -5.44 4.94
CA GLY A 197 17.38 -5.37 6.22
C GLY A 197 16.63 -4.06 6.46
N LEU A 198 16.42 -3.26 5.41
CA LEU A 198 15.80 -1.93 5.48
C LEU A 198 14.29 -1.97 5.25
N LEU A 199 13.82 -2.89 4.40
CA LEU A 199 12.41 -3.24 4.30
C LEU A 199 12.15 -4.45 5.20
N LYS A 200 11.17 -4.33 6.09
CA LYS A 200 10.79 -5.34 7.07
C LYS A 200 9.37 -5.83 6.80
N LYS A 201 9.06 -7.01 7.34
CA LYS A 201 7.73 -7.61 7.20
C LYS A 201 6.66 -6.70 7.82
N GLU A 202 6.98 -6.10 8.96
CA GLU A 202 6.10 -5.20 9.71
C GLU A 202 5.74 -3.95 8.92
N ASP A 203 6.61 -3.50 8.00
CA ASP A 203 6.34 -2.32 7.16
C ASP A 203 5.20 -2.57 6.18
N ILE A 204 5.09 -3.81 5.67
CA ILE A 204 4.02 -4.21 4.74
C ILE A 204 2.66 -3.95 5.39
N GLN A 205 2.53 -4.34 6.66
CA GLN A 205 1.30 -4.15 7.41
C GLN A 205 1.13 -2.72 7.92
N THR A 206 2.18 -2.16 8.53
CA THR A 206 2.13 -0.84 9.18
C THR A 206 1.74 0.25 8.19
N TYR A 207 2.30 0.21 6.98
CA TYR A 207 2.03 1.20 5.94
C TYR A 207 0.98 0.72 4.93
N GLY A 208 0.37 -0.45 5.14
CA GLY A 208 -0.63 -1.01 4.23
C GLY A 208 -0.14 -1.10 2.79
N LEU A 209 1.13 -1.48 2.57
CA LEU A 209 1.79 -1.41 1.25
C LEU A 209 1.01 -2.17 0.17
N LEU A 210 0.45 -3.34 0.52
CA LEU A 210 -0.35 -4.14 -0.40
C LEU A 210 -1.67 -3.46 -0.79
N ASN A 211 -2.33 -2.80 0.16
CA ASN A 211 -3.55 -2.04 -0.12
C ASN A 211 -3.25 -0.86 -1.04
N LYS A 212 -2.19 -0.09 -0.76
CA LYS A 212 -1.77 1.04 -1.59
C LYS A 212 -1.41 0.59 -3.01
N LEU A 213 -0.69 -0.53 -3.16
CA LEU A 213 -0.37 -1.11 -4.47
C LEU A 213 -1.64 -1.47 -5.28
N CYS A 214 -2.66 -2.01 -4.61
CA CYS A 214 -3.90 -2.45 -5.25
C CYS A 214 -4.89 -1.31 -5.58
N ARG A 215 -4.71 -0.10 -5.05
CA ARG A 215 -5.55 1.09 -5.29
C ARG A 215 -5.39 1.69 -6.70
N HIS A 216 -4.37 1.27 -7.46
CA HIS A 216 -4.08 1.85 -8.78
C HIS A 216 -4.81 1.13 -9.93
N SER A 217 -4.95 1.81 -11.07
CA SER A 217 -5.62 1.28 -12.26
C SER A 217 -4.85 0.12 -12.92
N PHE A 218 -3.53 0.12 -12.82
CA PHE A 218 -2.69 -0.96 -13.31
C PHE A 218 -2.30 -1.95 -12.21
N PHE A 219 -2.39 -3.24 -12.53
CA PHE A 219 -2.02 -4.30 -11.60
C PHE A 219 -0.53 -4.64 -11.66
N ALA A 220 0.20 -4.17 -10.66
CA ALA A 220 1.63 -4.37 -10.44
C ALA A 220 1.98 -5.80 -9.97
N GLY A 221 1.92 -6.75 -10.90
CA GLY A 221 1.98 -8.18 -10.58
C GLY A 221 3.25 -8.66 -9.86
N ASN A 222 4.43 -8.12 -10.19
CA ASN A 222 5.69 -8.54 -9.57
C ASN A 222 5.80 -8.03 -8.13
N ARG A 223 5.48 -6.74 -7.90
CA ARG A 223 5.43 -6.17 -6.55
C ARG A 223 4.36 -6.85 -5.69
N PHE A 224 3.18 -7.10 -6.25
CA PHE A 224 2.08 -7.77 -5.54
C PHE A 224 2.50 -9.16 -5.06
N GLN A 225 3.06 -9.96 -5.98
CA GLN A 225 3.53 -11.31 -5.66
C GLN A 225 4.61 -11.27 -4.59
N PHE A 226 5.61 -10.40 -4.73
CA PHE A 226 6.69 -10.25 -3.76
C PHE A 226 6.19 -9.94 -2.33
N LEU A 227 5.30 -8.96 -2.21
CA LEU A 227 4.75 -8.56 -0.90
C LEU A 227 3.88 -9.66 -0.30
N THR A 228 3.06 -10.32 -1.12
CA THR A 228 2.14 -11.35 -0.65
C THR A 228 2.86 -12.63 -0.24
N GLU A 229 3.88 -13.05 -1.01
CA GLU A 229 4.71 -14.21 -0.65
C GLU A 229 5.52 -13.96 0.64
N TRP A 230 5.88 -12.70 0.89
CA TRP A 230 6.60 -12.33 2.10
C TRP A 230 5.67 -12.20 3.32
N ASP A 231 4.51 -11.58 3.15
CA ASP A 231 3.50 -11.52 4.19
C ASP A 231 2.07 -11.74 3.68
N PRO A 232 1.60 -13.00 3.70
CA PRO A 232 0.23 -13.30 3.30
C PRO A 232 -0.83 -12.62 4.16
N ASN A 233 -0.52 -12.23 5.41
CA ASN A 233 -1.47 -11.56 6.31
C ASN A 233 -1.98 -10.24 5.75
N ALA A 234 -1.17 -9.57 4.91
CA ALA A 234 -1.54 -8.34 4.24
C ALA A 234 -2.76 -8.49 3.31
N LEU A 235 -3.07 -9.70 2.80
CA LEU A 235 -4.29 -9.95 2.00
C LEU A 235 -5.59 -9.80 2.80
N THR A 236 -5.52 -9.99 4.12
CA THR A 236 -6.67 -9.96 5.02
C THR A 236 -6.78 -8.67 5.80
N GLN A 237 -5.78 -7.79 5.66
CA GLN A 237 -5.72 -6.52 6.35
C GLN A 237 -6.55 -5.49 5.61
N THR A 238 -7.47 -4.87 6.34
CA THR A 238 -8.25 -3.73 5.86
C THR A 238 -7.47 -2.44 6.02
N ASP A 239 -7.68 -1.49 5.11
CA ASP A 239 -7.22 -0.13 5.26
C ASP A 239 -8.17 0.72 6.14
N GLU A 240 -8.00 2.03 6.09
CA GLU A 240 -8.80 3.03 6.81
C GLU A 240 -10.30 3.02 6.46
N ASP A 241 -10.68 2.46 5.31
CA ASP A 241 -12.06 2.39 4.80
C ASP A 241 -12.67 0.99 4.99
N GLY A 242 -12.04 0.14 5.80
CA GLY A 242 -12.43 -1.26 5.94
C GLY A 242 -12.17 -2.09 4.67
N SER A 243 -11.44 -1.55 3.68
CA SER A 243 -11.28 -2.18 2.37
C SER A 243 -10.06 -3.11 2.34
N LEU A 244 -10.28 -4.34 1.88
CA LEU A 244 -9.23 -5.31 1.56
C LEU A 244 -8.54 -5.00 0.22
N PRO A 245 -7.33 -5.55 -0.05
CA PRO A 245 -6.70 -5.46 -1.37
C PRO A 245 -7.63 -5.95 -2.50
N LEU A 246 -8.47 -6.95 -2.20
CA LEU A 246 -9.44 -7.50 -3.16
C LEU A 246 -10.54 -6.50 -3.56
N HIS A 247 -10.94 -5.57 -2.67
CA HIS A 247 -11.88 -4.49 -3.00
C HIS A 247 -11.26 -3.55 -4.03
N HIS A 248 -10.03 -3.11 -3.77
CA HIS A 248 -9.33 -2.16 -4.62
C HIS A 248 -9.12 -2.72 -6.03
N VAL A 249 -8.67 -3.97 -6.16
CA VAL A 249 -8.50 -4.56 -7.50
C VAL A 249 -9.81 -4.79 -8.24
N ALA A 250 -10.91 -5.10 -7.52
CA ALA A 250 -12.24 -5.19 -8.11
C ALA A 250 -12.72 -3.83 -8.66
N GLN A 251 -12.43 -2.76 -7.92
CA GLN A 251 -12.89 -1.40 -8.25
C GLN A 251 -12.02 -0.68 -9.28
N TYR A 252 -10.70 -0.84 -9.23
CA TYR A 252 -9.76 0.01 -9.97
C TYR A 252 -8.97 -0.72 -11.06
N THR A 253 -8.65 -2.01 -10.88
CA THR A 253 -7.73 -2.73 -11.80
C THR A 253 -8.40 -3.42 -13.00
N SER A 254 -7.71 -4.32 -13.69
CA SER A 254 -8.30 -5.20 -14.69
C SER A 254 -8.90 -6.46 -14.05
N ILE A 255 -9.78 -7.15 -14.78
CA ILE A 255 -10.34 -8.43 -14.31
C ILE A 255 -9.26 -9.50 -14.06
N GLN A 256 -8.12 -9.42 -14.75
CA GLN A 256 -6.97 -10.29 -14.50
C GLN A 256 -6.26 -9.95 -13.19
N GLY A 257 -6.20 -8.66 -12.82
CA GLY A 257 -5.74 -8.22 -11.50
C GLY A 257 -6.61 -8.81 -10.40
N PHE A 258 -7.94 -8.63 -10.52
CA PHE A 258 -8.92 -9.25 -9.61
C PHE A 258 -8.72 -10.77 -9.48
N LYS A 259 -8.66 -11.49 -10.61
CA LYS A 259 -8.42 -12.93 -10.66
C LYS A 259 -7.15 -13.32 -9.92
N ARG A 260 -6.05 -12.59 -10.12
CA ARG A 260 -4.75 -12.88 -9.49
C ARG A 260 -4.78 -12.67 -7.98
N VAL A 261 -5.35 -11.57 -7.50
CA VAL A 261 -5.50 -11.35 -6.04
C VAL A 261 -6.41 -12.40 -5.42
N PHE A 262 -7.53 -12.73 -6.06
CA PHE A 262 -8.44 -13.78 -5.57
C PHE A 262 -7.75 -15.14 -5.49
N GLN A 263 -6.96 -15.51 -6.51
CA GLN A 263 -6.17 -16.74 -6.51
C GLN A 263 -5.18 -16.80 -5.32
N TYR A 264 -4.50 -15.69 -5.01
CA TYR A 264 -3.60 -15.63 -3.86
C TYR A 264 -4.37 -15.72 -2.53
N GLY A 265 -5.56 -15.13 -2.44
CA GLY A 265 -6.48 -15.31 -1.32
C GLY A 265 -6.80 -16.78 -1.07
N ILE A 266 -7.16 -17.54 -2.12
CA ILE A 266 -7.43 -18.98 -2.01
C ILE A 266 -6.16 -19.79 -1.69
N CYS A 267 -5.02 -19.42 -2.27
CA CYS A 267 -3.75 -20.11 -2.07
C CYS A 267 -3.26 -20.07 -0.61
N TYR A 268 -3.23 -18.87 -0.02
CA TYR A 268 -2.69 -18.67 1.33
C TYR A 268 -3.71 -18.91 2.45
N TYR A 269 -4.99 -18.76 2.13
CA TYR A 269 -6.09 -18.97 3.06
C TYR A 269 -7.02 -20.07 2.54
N PRO A 270 -6.53 -21.30 2.39
CA PRO A 270 -7.35 -22.40 1.93
C PRO A 270 -8.45 -22.70 2.96
N LYS A 271 -9.38 -23.58 2.58
CA LYS A 271 -10.52 -24.03 3.40
C LYS A 271 -11.69 -23.06 3.43
N LYS A 272 -11.62 -21.94 4.17
CA LYS A 272 -12.80 -21.07 4.35
C LYS A 272 -12.50 -19.60 4.19
N GLU A 273 -11.38 -19.15 4.73
CA GLU A 273 -11.04 -17.73 4.82
C GLU A 273 -10.88 -17.11 3.43
N GLY A 274 -10.24 -17.80 2.47
CA GLY A 274 -10.06 -17.29 1.12
C GLY A 274 -11.36 -17.05 0.34
N ILE A 275 -12.37 -17.91 0.51
CA ILE A 275 -13.70 -17.68 -0.11
C ILE A 275 -14.40 -16.50 0.56
N ILE A 276 -14.30 -16.41 1.89
CA ILE A 276 -14.92 -15.36 2.69
C ILE A 276 -14.41 -13.97 2.27
N LEU A 277 -13.15 -13.84 1.83
CA LEU A 277 -12.61 -12.56 1.33
C LEU A 277 -13.45 -11.94 0.19
N LEU A 278 -14.12 -12.74 -0.66
CA LEU A 278 -14.99 -12.23 -1.73
C LEU A 278 -16.23 -11.52 -1.21
N PHE A 279 -16.67 -11.85 0.00
CA PHE A 279 -17.95 -11.43 0.56
C PHE A 279 -17.81 -10.58 1.82
N ARG A 280 -16.58 -10.26 2.23
CA ARG A 280 -16.35 -9.32 3.32
C ARG A 280 -16.75 -7.92 2.90
N ARG A 281 -17.51 -7.24 3.74
CA ARG A 281 -17.95 -5.85 3.57
C ARG A 281 -16.83 -4.89 3.99
N ASN A 282 -16.66 -3.81 3.25
CA ASN A 282 -15.97 -2.61 3.70
C ASN A 282 -16.93 -1.66 4.44
N ASP A 283 -16.44 -0.48 4.83
CA ASP A 283 -17.22 0.49 5.61
C ASP A 283 -18.39 1.10 4.81
N LEU A 284 -18.36 0.98 3.47
CA LEU A 284 -19.45 1.32 2.56
C LEU A 284 -20.44 0.17 2.36
N ASN A 285 -20.32 -0.91 3.13
CA ASN A 285 -21.15 -2.11 3.04
C ASN A 285 -21.09 -2.81 1.67
N ARG A 286 -19.99 -2.62 0.93
CA ARG A 286 -19.76 -3.26 -0.38
C ARG A 286 -18.79 -4.41 -0.24
N THR A 287 -19.01 -5.47 -1.01
CA THR A 287 -18.09 -6.61 -1.09
C THR A 287 -17.22 -6.56 -2.35
N PRO A 288 -16.05 -7.22 -2.38
CA PRO A 288 -15.25 -7.33 -3.61
C PRO A 288 -16.03 -8.00 -4.74
N PHE A 289 -16.87 -8.98 -4.42
CA PHE A 289 -17.71 -9.66 -5.41
C PHE A 289 -18.71 -8.70 -6.07
N GLN A 290 -19.40 -7.87 -5.27
CA GLN A 290 -20.33 -6.86 -5.80
C GLN A 290 -19.60 -5.81 -6.66
N LEU A 291 -18.47 -5.27 -6.16
CA LEU A 291 -17.63 -4.33 -6.91
C LEU A 291 -17.20 -4.91 -8.27
N ALA A 292 -16.75 -6.16 -8.28
CA ALA A 292 -16.33 -6.84 -9.51
C ALA A 292 -17.52 -7.08 -10.45
N CYS A 293 -18.66 -7.52 -9.94
CA CYS A 293 -19.85 -7.81 -10.76
C CYS A 293 -20.42 -6.54 -11.41
N GLU A 294 -20.45 -5.43 -10.69
CA GLU A 294 -20.90 -4.14 -11.23
C GLU A 294 -19.99 -3.66 -12.37
N ARG A 295 -18.68 -3.92 -12.28
CA ARG A 295 -17.71 -3.44 -13.26
C ARG A 295 -17.52 -4.36 -14.47
N TYR A 296 -17.47 -5.67 -14.25
CA TYR A 296 -17.11 -6.65 -15.29
C TYR A 296 -18.29 -7.55 -15.72
N GLY A 297 -19.43 -7.45 -15.06
CA GLY A 297 -20.58 -8.32 -15.27
C GLY A 297 -20.53 -9.60 -14.45
N TYR A 298 -21.70 -10.02 -13.97
CA TYR A 298 -21.86 -11.18 -13.09
C TYR A 298 -21.33 -12.49 -13.70
N GLU A 299 -21.64 -12.76 -14.97
CA GLU A 299 -21.27 -14.02 -15.64
C GLU A 299 -19.75 -14.23 -15.70
N GLU A 300 -19.01 -13.20 -16.09
CA GLU A 300 -17.56 -13.28 -16.22
C GLU A 300 -16.88 -13.40 -14.84
N VAL A 301 -17.37 -12.66 -13.83
CA VAL A 301 -16.86 -12.79 -12.46
C VAL A 301 -17.15 -14.18 -11.90
N MET A 302 -18.36 -14.71 -12.10
CA MET A 302 -18.71 -16.06 -11.65
C MET A 302 -17.88 -17.14 -12.34
N LYS A 303 -17.58 -16.98 -13.63
CA LYS A 303 -16.66 -17.87 -14.36
C LYS A 303 -15.27 -17.86 -13.72
N ILE A 304 -14.70 -16.69 -13.44
CA ILE A 304 -13.38 -16.56 -12.79
C ILE A 304 -13.37 -17.20 -11.40
N VAL A 305 -14.42 -16.95 -10.61
CA VAL A 305 -14.57 -17.53 -9.27
C VAL A 305 -14.67 -19.05 -9.38
N GLY A 306 -15.51 -19.56 -10.28
CA GLY A 306 -15.67 -20.98 -10.57
C GLY A 306 -14.35 -21.65 -10.97
N ASP A 307 -13.69 -21.12 -12.00
CA ASP A 307 -12.41 -21.63 -12.53
C ASP A 307 -11.29 -21.63 -11.49
N THR A 308 -11.30 -20.64 -10.60
CA THR A 308 -10.31 -20.56 -9.52
C THR A 308 -10.60 -21.62 -8.46
N LEU A 309 -11.86 -21.74 -8.00
CA LEU A 309 -12.22 -22.75 -7.00
C LEU A 309 -12.01 -24.17 -7.52
N THR A 310 -12.38 -24.47 -8.76
CA THR A 310 -12.15 -25.80 -9.37
C THR A 310 -10.67 -26.17 -9.37
N ARG A 311 -9.78 -25.25 -9.78
CA ARG A 311 -8.32 -25.51 -9.79
C ARG A 311 -7.74 -25.78 -8.41
N TYR A 312 -8.28 -25.18 -7.35
CA TYR A 312 -7.76 -25.38 -5.99
C TYR A 312 -8.39 -26.56 -5.26
N LEU A 313 -9.63 -26.95 -5.61
CA LEU A 313 -10.30 -28.12 -5.04
C LEU A 313 -9.51 -29.42 -5.25
N ASP A 314 -8.76 -29.52 -6.35
CA ASP A 314 -7.92 -30.68 -6.65
C ASP A 314 -6.72 -30.83 -5.70
N THR A 315 -6.27 -29.73 -5.08
CA THR A 315 -5.05 -29.71 -4.25
C THR A 315 -5.35 -29.61 -2.76
N THR A 316 -6.40 -28.87 -2.38
CA THR A 316 -6.75 -28.64 -0.97
C THR A 316 -8.27 -28.61 -0.81
N PRO A 317 -8.88 -29.61 -0.15
CA PRO A 317 -10.32 -29.64 0.08
C PRO A 317 -10.81 -28.40 0.84
N ILE A 318 -11.74 -27.67 0.22
CA ILE A 318 -12.39 -26.51 0.81
C ILE A 318 -13.41 -27.01 1.84
N SER A 319 -13.31 -26.57 3.08
CA SER A 319 -14.29 -26.91 4.12
C SER A 319 -15.51 -26.00 3.97
N VAL A 320 -16.44 -26.39 3.10
CA VAL A 320 -17.67 -25.64 2.82
C VAL A 320 -18.49 -25.45 4.10
N GLU A 321 -18.53 -26.47 4.97
CA GLU A 321 -19.16 -26.42 6.29
C GLU A 321 -18.57 -25.30 7.18
N GLY A 322 -17.24 -25.26 7.29
CA GLY A 322 -16.55 -24.23 8.07
C GLY A 322 -16.72 -22.83 7.48
N ALA A 323 -16.73 -22.72 6.15
CA ALA A 323 -17.00 -21.47 5.44
C ALA A 323 -18.43 -20.98 5.67
N LEU A 324 -19.41 -21.88 5.60
CA LEU A 324 -20.82 -21.57 5.81
C LEU A 324 -21.08 -21.07 7.23
N LEU A 325 -20.52 -21.76 8.23
CA LEU A 325 -20.64 -21.34 9.63
C LEU A 325 -19.98 -19.98 9.88
N SER A 326 -18.78 -19.75 9.31
CA SER A 326 -18.09 -18.48 9.49
C SER A 326 -18.86 -17.34 8.80
N ALA A 327 -19.37 -17.58 7.58
CA ALA A 327 -20.22 -16.63 6.84
C ALA A 327 -21.54 -16.31 7.56
N ALA A 328 -22.11 -17.25 8.31
CA ALA A 328 -23.36 -17.04 9.04
C ALA A 328 -23.17 -16.31 10.39
N ILE A 329 -21.98 -16.34 10.98
CA ILE A 329 -21.70 -15.78 12.32
C ILE A 329 -21.06 -14.40 12.23
N ASP A 330 -20.20 -14.15 11.23
CA ASP A 330 -19.48 -12.87 11.10
C ASP A 330 -20.36 -11.81 10.41
N GLU A 331 -20.70 -10.76 11.17
CA GLU A 331 -21.51 -9.63 10.71
C GLU A 331 -20.88 -8.83 9.54
N ASN A 332 -19.56 -8.95 9.38
CA ASN A 332 -18.84 -8.30 8.28
C ASN A 332 -18.94 -9.10 6.98
N ILE A 333 -19.49 -10.31 7.00
CA ILE A 333 -19.69 -11.12 5.79
C ILE A 333 -21.10 -10.90 5.24
N HIS A 334 -21.19 -10.59 3.96
CA HIS A 334 -22.47 -10.41 3.28
C HIS A 334 -23.22 -11.74 3.15
N LEU A 335 -24.55 -11.70 3.31
CA LEU A 335 -25.44 -12.88 3.25
C LEU A 335 -25.34 -13.65 1.91
N ASP A 336 -24.96 -12.97 0.83
CA ASP A 336 -24.67 -13.58 -0.47
C ASP A 336 -23.63 -14.70 -0.37
N SER A 337 -22.70 -14.64 0.60
CA SER A 337 -21.75 -15.72 0.86
C SER A 337 -22.46 -17.02 1.27
N VAL A 338 -23.47 -16.93 2.14
CA VAL A 338 -24.27 -18.07 2.59
C VAL A 338 -25.03 -18.67 1.39
N TYR A 339 -25.70 -17.83 0.61
CA TYR A 339 -26.41 -18.29 -0.59
C TYR A 339 -25.48 -18.91 -1.63
N PHE A 340 -24.29 -18.32 -1.83
CA PHE A 340 -23.27 -18.83 -2.73
C PHE A 340 -22.78 -20.23 -2.30
N LEU A 341 -22.48 -20.41 -1.01
CA LEU A 341 -22.02 -21.70 -0.48
C LEU A 341 -23.10 -22.77 -0.55
N LEU A 342 -24.36 -22.44 -0.22
CA LEU A 342 -25.49 -23.36 -0.33
C LEU A 342 -25.77 -23.79 -1.77
N ARG A 343 -25.66 -22.88 -2.75
CA ARG A 343 -25.82 -23.22 -4.17
C ARG A 343 -24.71 -24.15 -4.67
N ARG A 344 -23.49 -24.03 -4.15
CA ARG A 344 -22.37 -24.91 -4.52
C ARG A 344 -22.50 -26.30 -3.92
N GLN A 345 -23.03 -26.41 -2.71
CA GLN A 345 -23.17 -27.67 -2.01
C GLN A 345 -24.50 -27.74 -1.24
N PRO A 346 -25.62 -28.06 -1.91
CA PRO A 346 -26.95 -28.00 -1.31
C PRO A 346 -27.16 -29.00 -0.16
N ASP A 347 -26.36 -30.08 -0.10
CA ASP A 347 -26.41 -31.10 0.95
C ASP A 347 -25.63 -30.72 2.22
N VAL A 348 -24.92 -29.58 2.23
CA VAL A 348 -24.08 -29.14 3.35
C VAL A 348 -24.86 -28.98 4.66
N LEU A 349 -26.11 -28.51 4.60
CA LEU A 349 -26.94 -28.34 5.78
C LEU A 349 -27.33 -29.69 6.40
N VAL A 350 -27.65 -30.67 5.56
CA VAL A 350 -27.99 -32.03 6.01
C VAL A 350 -26.78 -32.69 6.67
N LYS A 351 -25.59 -32.50 6.10
CA LYS A 351 -24.32 -32.98 6.66
C LYS A 351 -24.00 -32.35 8.02
N LEU A 352 -24.16 -31.04 8.15
CA LEU A 352 -23.97 -30.31 9.41
C LEU A 352 -24.92 -30.82 10.51
N LEU A 353 -26.20 -31.02 10.18
CA LEU A 353 -27.21 -31.51 11.13
C LEU A 353 -26.95 -32.97 11.53
N SER A 354 -26.57 -33.83 10.59
CA SER A 354 -26.29 -35.25 10.86
C SER A 354 -25.06 -35.45 11.74
N SER A 355 -24.04 -34.60 11.57
CA SER A 355 -22.81 -34.64 12.37
C SER A 355 -23.06 -34.28 13.84
N HIS A 356 -24.01 -33.38 14.12
CA HIS A 356 -24.38 -32.99 15.49
C HIS A 356 -25.16 -34.08 16.21
N SER A 357 -26.08 -34.76 15.52
CA SER A 357 -26.88 -35.85 16.10
C SER A 357 -26.01 -37.02 16.60
N SER A 358 -24.89 -37.30 15.93
CA SER A 358 -23.99 -38.39 16.32
C SER A 358 -23.15 -38.07 17.57
N SER A 359 -22.85 -36.79 17.81
CA SER A 359 -22.06 -36.36 18.97
C SER A 359 -22.87 -36.43 20.28
N LEU A 360 -24.15 -36.05 20.23
CA LEU A 360 -25.03 -36.01 21.41
C LEU A 360 -25.33 -37.39 22.01
N VAL A 361 -25.34 -38.46 21.21
CA VAL A 361 -25.64 -39.81 21.68
C VAL A 361 -24.49 -40.41 22.51
N SER A 362 -23.25 -39.94 22.33
CA SER A 362 -22.08 -40.46 23.06
C SER A 362 -21.92 -39.91 24.48
N VAL A 363 -22.45 -38.71 24.77
CA VAL A 363 -22.31 -38.05 26.08
C VAL A 363 -23.28 -38.63 27.10
N VAL A 364 -24.43 -39.15 26.67
CA VAL A 364 -25.48 -39.65 27.57
C VAL A 364 -25.16 -41.06 28.12
N THR A 365 -24.25 -41.81 27.51
CA THR A 365 -23.88 -43.16 27.98
C THR A 365 -22.73 -43.19 28.99
N SER A 366 -22.11 -42.04 29.31
CA SER A 366 -20.94 -41.98 30.22
C SER A 366 -21.26 -41.54 31.66
N THR A 367 -22.53 -41.29 32.00
CA THR A 367 -22.93 -40.81 33.36
C THR A 367 -23.43 -41.90 34.31
N ASN A 368 -23.39 -43.19 33.93
CA ASN A 368 -23.86 -44.30 34.76
C ASN A 368 -22.76 -45.34 35.02
N ASN A 369 -21.69 -44.97 35.71
CA ASN A 369 -20.94 -45.87 36.59
C ASN A 369 -19.84 -45.07 37.30
N ASP A 370 -20.12 -44.62 38.52
CA ASP A 370 -19.13 -44.68 39.59
C ASP A 370 -19.83 -44.39 40.92
N ASN A 371 -20.29 -45.47 41.51
CA ASN A 371 -20.82 -45.50 42.86
C ASN A 371 -20.10 -46.62 43.61
N ASN A 372 -18.90 -46.34 44.16
CA ASN A 372 -18.50 -46.92 45.45
C ASN A 372 -17.20 -46.34 46.05
N ASN A 373 -17.35 -45.75 47.25
CA ASN A 373 -16.56 -45.95 48.47
C ASN A 373 -15.01 -45.95 48.38
N ASN A 374 -14.32 -45.03 49.08
CA ASN A 374 -14.17 -45.02 50.54
C ASN A 374 -12.96 -44.12 50.98
N ASN A 375 -13.18 -43.31 52.02
CA ASN A 375 -12.27 -42.94 53.12
C ASN A 375 -10.75 -42.76 52.90
N ASN A 376 -10.23 -41.54 53.09
CA ASN A 376 -9.63 -41.08 54.36
C ASN A 376 -8.80 -39.79 54.20
N ASN A 377 -9.12 -38.80 55.03
CA ASN A 377 -8.22 -38.03 55.88
C ASN A 377 -6.81 -37.65 55.34
N ARG A 378 -6.59 -36.36 55.07
CA ARG A 378 -5.53 -35.58 55.75
C ARG A 378 -5.56 -34.10 55.42
N ASP A 379 -5.58 -33.32 56.50
CA ASP A 379 -5.18 -31.93 56.60
C ASP A 379 -3.90 -31.58 55.84
N SER A 380 -3.90 -30.47 55.10
CA SER A 380 -3.04 -29.31 55.43
C SER A 380 -3.15 -28.19 54.37
N PRO A 381 -2.99 -26.92 54.79
CA PRO A 381 -3.21 -25.75 53.94
C PRO A 381 -1.90 -25.27 53.28
N SER A 382 -1.93 -24.94 51.99
CA SER A 382 -0.95 -24.00 51.46
C SER A 382 -1.55 -23.08 50.39
N LYS A 383 -1.83 -21.87 50.84
CA LYS A 383 -2.03 -20.68 50.03
C LYS A 383 -0.80 -20.46 49.15
N LYS A 384 -0.95 -20.48 47.83
CA LYS A 384 -0.06 -19.71 46.92
C LYS A 384 -0.89 -18.88 45.95
N LYS A 385 -1.09 -17.63 46.37
CA LYS A 385 -1.50 -16.50 45.53
C LYS A 385 -0.44 -16.29 44.44
N GLY A 386 -0.71 -16.78 43.23
CA GLY A 386 0.01 -16.38 42.03
C GLY A 386 -0.36 -14.95 41.64
N LYS A 387 0.41 -13.98 42.16
CA LYS A 387 0.33 -12.57 41.75
C LYS A 387 0.66 -12.46 40.25
N ARG A 388 -0.36 -12.25 39.42
CA ARG A 388 -0.22 -11.66 38.08
C ARG A 388 0.32 -10.24 38.23
N LYS A 389 1.64 -10.06 38.11
CA LYS A 389 2.26 -8.75 37.84
C LYS A 389 2.08 -8.45 36.34
N ARG A 390 0.98 -7.79 35.99
CA ARG A 390 0.91 -6.98 34.76
C ARG A 390 1.74 -5.72 35.01
N LYS A 391 2.94 -5.65 34.42
CA LYS A 391 3.73 -4.43 34.34
C LYS A 391 3.11 -3.58 33.22
N ARG A 392 2.13 -2.75 33.58
CA ARG A 392 1.71 -1.61 32.75
C ARG A 392 2.85 -0.59 32.84
N ASN A 393 3.62 -0.43 31.77
CA ASN A 393 4.41 0.78 31.56
C ASN A 393 3.40 1.89 31.22
N SER A 394 3.01 2.66 32.22
CA SER A 394 2.43 3.98 32.03
C SER A 394 3.56 5.00 32.14
N ASN A 395 4.20 5.30 31.01
CA ASN A 395 4.70 6.65 30.79
C ASN A 395 3.43 7.44 30.41
N GLY A 396 2.92 8.37 31.22
CA GLY A 396 3.68 9.49 31.74
C GLY A 396 3.82 10.56 30.65
N PHE A 397 2.73 10.86 29.93
CA PHE A 397 2.64 12.09 29.16
C PHE A 397 2.02 13.14 30.08
N GLU A 398 2.90 13.98 30.61
CA GLU A 398 2.53 15.25 31.20
C GLU A 398 1.71 16.04 30.17
N LYS A 399 0.53 16.48 30.60
CA LYS A 399 -0.19 17.55 29.94
C LYS A 399 0.61 18.81 30.18
N GLU A 400 1.35 19.25 29.16
CA GLU A 400 1.88 20.60 29.14
C GLU A 400 0.73 21.54 28.74
N GLU A 401 0.26 22.23 29.76
CA GLU A 401 -0.77 23.26 29.73
C GLU A 401 -0.18 24.52 29.10
N VAL A 402 -0.33 24.70 27.78
CA VAL A 402 0.06 25.95 27.11
C VAL A 402 -0.96 27.03 27.45
N ALA A 403 -0.55 27.89 28.38
CA ALA A 403 -1.21 29.13 28.72
C ALA A 403 -1.41 30.03 27.48
N ARG A 404 -2.68 30.28 27.15
CA ARG A 404 -3.09 31.44 26.35
C ARG A 404 -2.80 32.72 27.14
N SER A 405 -1.70 33.38 26.82
CA SER A 405 -1.62 34.85 26.89
C SER A 405 -1.78 35.34 25.43
N GLY A 406 -2.66 36.26 25.07
CA GLY A 406 -3.25 37.32 25.89
C GLY A 406 -2.51 38.64 25.66
N GLU A 407 -2.21 39.02 24.42
CA GLU A 407 -1.83 40.41 24.11
C GLU A 407 -2.68 40.99 22.97
N LYS A 408 -3.69 41.74 23.41
CA LYS A 408 -4.38 42.74 22.62
C LYS A 408 -3.40 43.85 22.28
N ARG A 409 -3.20 44.17 21.00
CA ARG A 409 -2.68 45.48 20.60
C ARG A 409 -3.69 46.19 19.71
N TRP A 410 -4.31 47.20 20.30
CA TRP A 410 -5.00 48.29 19.63
C TRP A 410 -4.01 49.14 18.82
N ARG A 411 -4.35 49.47 17.58
CA ARG A 411 -4.10 50.77 16.91
C ARG A 411 -5.07 50.83 15.72
N VAL A 412 -6.21 51.51 15.90
CA VAL A 412 -6.40 52.95 15.60
C VAL A 412 -6.15 53.22 14.13
N GLY A 413 -7.26 53.37 13.42
CA GLY A 413 -7.28 53.91 12.07
C GLY A 413 -6.92 55.38 12.06
N SER A 414 -6.39 55.80 10.92
CA SER A 414 -6.40 57.17 10.46
C SER A 414 -6.56 57.09 8.95
N GLY A 415 -7.78 57.38 8.50
CA GLY A 415 -7.96 57.91 7.16
C GLY A 415 -7.30 59.28 7.10
N ASN A 416 -6.86 59.66 5.91
CA ASN A 416 -6.92 61.05 5.52
C ASN A 416 -7.02 61.12 3.99
N ASP A 417 -8.01 61.90 3.57
CA ASP A 417 -8.20 62.42 2.23
C ASP A 417 -6.99 63.26 1.79
N GLY A 418 -6.76 63.26 0.47
CA GLY A 418 -5.77 64.06 -0.24
C GLY A 418 -5.75 63.70 -1.72
#